data_AF-A0A961YKA7-F1
#
_entry.id   AF-A0A961YKA7-F1
#
_cell.length_a   1.000
_cell.length_b   1.000
_cell.length_c   1.000
_cell.angle_alpha   90.00
_cell.angle_beta   90.00
_cell.angle_gamma   90.00
#
_symmetry.space_group_name_H-M   'P 1'
#
loop_
_entity.id
_entity.type
_entity.pdbx_description
1 polymer ?
#
loop_
_entity_poly.entity_id
_entity_poly.type
_entity_poly.pdbx_seq_one_letter_code
_entity_poly.pdbx_strand_id
1 'polypeptide(L)'
;MEENELFIRLGLALAIGFLIGVERGWRERDEKEGERAAGLRTFALIGLSGGVWGLLAREIGALPMGLAFLAFAVGATLFRWRETEREGTTGMTTLVAMLLVFALGALAVLGEMAVAAAAGVAVAALLAAKEWLHAW
;
A
#
# COMPACT_ATOMS: atom_id res chain seq x y z
N MET A 1 -14.43 -13.88 14.56
CA MET A 1 -14.10 -12.46 14.78
C MET A 1 -15.43 -11.76 15.00
N GLU A 2 -15.55 -10.94 16.03
CA GLU A 2 -16.78 -10.16 16.21
C GLU A 2 -16.92 -9.14 15.07
N GLU A 3 -18.15 -8.79 14.70
CA GLU A 3 -18.43 -7.85 13.60
C GLU A 3 -17.70 -6.51 13.79
N ASN A 4 -17.71 -5.98 15.01
CA ASN A 4 -17.00 -4.75 15.36
C ASN A 4 -15.48 -4.86 15.14
N GLU A 5 -14.87 -5.97 15.55
CA GLU A 5 -13.42 -6.18 15.36
C GLU A 5 -13.06 -6.23 13.86
N LEU A 6 -13.92 -6.83 13.03
CA LEU A 6 -13.70 -6.88 11.59
C LEU A 6 -13.73 -5.48 10.96
N PHE A 7 -14.70 -4.65 11.35
CA PHE A 7 -14.76 -3.26 10.89
C PHE A 7 -13.51 -2.47 11.29
N ILE A 8 -13.00 -2.64 12.52
CA ILE A 8 -11.79 -1.95 12.98
C ILE A 8 -10.57 -2.43 12.18
N ARG A 9 -10.43 -3.74 11.91
CA ARG A 9 -9.27 -4.28 11.16
C ARG A 9 -9.26 -3.86 9.70
N LEU A 10 -10.41 -3.88 9.03
CA LEU A 10 -10.54 -3.39 7.65
C LEU A 10 -10.39 -1.86 7.59
N GLY A 11 -10.92 -1.15 8.59
CA GLY A 11 -10.70 0.28 8.76
C GLY A 11 -9.23 0.63 8.94
N LEU A 12 -8.48 -0.17 9.72
CA LEU A 12 -7.04 -0.02 9.89
C LEU A 12 -6.28 -0.27 8.58
N ALA A 13 -6.63 -1.32 7.84
CA ALA A 13 -6.04 -1.61 6.53
C ALA A 13 -6.23 -0.44 5.54
N LEU A 14 -7.43 0.13 5.52
CA LEU A 14 -7.74 1.34 4.75
C LEU A 14 -6.95 2.55 5.24
N ALA A 15 -6.88 2.77 6.56
CA ALA A 15 -6.16 3.90 7.16
C ALA A 15 -4.66 3.86 6.91
N ILE A 16 -4.03 2.68 6.93
CA ILE A 16 -2.62 2.49 6.58
C ILE A 16 -2.39 2.91 5.12
N GLY A 17 -3.23 2.40 4.20
CA GLY A 17 -3.16 2.79 2.80
C GLY A 17 -3.39 4.28 2.58
N PHE A 18 -4.36 4.86 3.29
CA PHE A 18 -4.65 6.28 3.23
C PHE A 18 -3.45 7.12 3.71
N LEU A 19 -2.85 6.80 4.86
CA LEU A 19 -1.69 7.51 5.42
C LEU A 19 -0.53 7.57 4.42
N ILE A 20 -0.19 6.43 3.83
CA ILE A 20 0.89 6.33 2.82
C ILE A 20 0.49 7.10 1.55
N GLY A 21 -0.77 7.02 1.15
CA GLY A 21 -1.32 7.77 0.02
C GLY A 21 -1.32 9.29 0.22
N VAL A 22 -1.43 9.79 1.45
CA VAL A 22 -1.31 11.23 1.77
C VAL A 22 0.12 11.71 1.53
N GLU A 23 1.12 10.98 2.03
CA GLU A 23 2.53 11.34 1.81
C GLU A 23 2.85 11.41 0.32
N ARG A 24 2.42 10.39 -0.43
CA ARG A 24 2.63 10.32 -1.88
C ARG A 24 1.88 11.40 -2.65
N GLY A 25 0.60 11.57 -2.34
CA GLY A 25 -0.23 12.60 -2.98
C GLY A 25 0.22 14.03 -2.69
N TRP A 26 0.84 14.27 -1.52
CA TRP A 26 1.42 15.57 -1.19
C TRP A 26 2.70 15.83 -1.99
N ARG A 27 3.50 14.80 -2.25
CA ARG A 27 4.74 14.90 -3.02
C ARG A 27 4.50 15.11 -4.51
N GLU A 28 3.48 14.44 -5.05
CA GLU A 28 3.08 14.49 -6.47
C GLU A 28 2.01 15.59 -6.72
N ARG A 29 1.83 16.52 -5.77
CA ARG A 29 0.75 17.53 -5.84
C ARG A 29 0.92 18.50 -7.01
N ASP A 30 2.17 18.84 -7.31
CA ASP A 30 2.55 19.80 -8.35
C ASP A 30 2.66 19.13 -9.74
N GLU A 31 2.51 17.79 -9.81
CA GLU A 31 2.41 17.02 -11.06
C GLU A 31 0.98 17.09 -11.63
N LYS A 32 0.87 17.10 -12.96
CA LYS A 32 -0.41 17.24 -13.66
C LYS A 32 -1.33 16.04 -13.39
N GLU A 33 -2.65 16.27 -13.41
CA GLU A 33 -3.61 15.17 -13.39
C GLU A 33 -3.38 14.22 -14.57
N GLY A 34 -3.00 12.97 -14.28
CA GLY A 34 -2.62 11.96 -15.27
C GLY A 34 -1.14 11.59 -15.31
N GLU A 35 -0.26 12.39 -14.68
CA GLU A 35 1.17 12.10 -14.43
C GLU A 35 1.42 11.61 -12.99
N ARG A 36 0.35 11.44 -12.19
CA ARG A 36 0.44 10.96 -10.80
C ARG A 36 0.45 9.44 -10.77
N ALA A 37 1.56 8.88 -10.31
CA ALA A 37 1.79 7.45 -10.28
C ALA A 37 0.78 6.65 -9.47
N ALA A 38 0.46 7.12 -8.28
CA ALA A 38 -0.55 6.49 -7.43
C ALA A 38 -0.99 7.47 -6.35
N GLY A 39 -2.19 8.01 -6.50
CA GLY A 39 -2.75 8.95 -5.54
C GLY A 39 -3.27 8.31 -4.25
N LEU A 40 -3.76 9.17 -3.35
CA LEU A 40 -4.40 8.84 -2.08
C LEU A 40 -5.40 7.68 -2.15
N ARG A 41 -6.29 7.72 -3.16
CA ARG A 41 -7.34 6.71 -3.36
C ARG A 41 -6.74 5.34 -3.70
N THR A 42 -5.70 5.30 -4.53
CA THR A 42 -5.06 4.05 -4.97
C THR A 42 -4.46 3.33 -3.78
N PHE A 43 -3.67 4.01 -2.95
CA PHE A 43 -3.07 3.39 -1.76
C PHE A 43 -4.11 2.95 -0.73
N ALA A 44 -5.17 3.74 -0.48
CA ALA A 44 -6.27 3.33 0.39
C ALA A 44 -6.95 2.03 -0.11
N LEU A 45 -7.21 1.93 -1.42
CA LEU A 45 -7.81 0.75 -2.03
C LEU A 45 -6.85 -0.46 -2.02
N ILE A 46 -5.55 -0.25 -2.19
CA ILE A 46 -4.55 -1.33 -2.08
C ILE A 46 -4.54 -1.89 -0.65
N GLY A 47 -4.56 -1.02 0.36
CA GLY A 47 -4.56 -1.43 1.76
C GLY A 47 -5.82 -2.22 2.11
N LEU A 48 -6.98 -1.69 1.70
CA LEU A 48 -8.26 -2.39 1.85
C LEU A 48 -8.26 -3.74 1.13
N SER A 49 -7.75 -3.80 -0.11
CA SER A 49 -7.65 -5.04 -0.89
C SER A 49 -6.83 -6.09 -0.17
N GLY A 50 -5.68 -5.70 0.40
CA GLY A 50 -4.86 -6.57 1.24
C GLY A 50 -5.63 -7.10 2.44
N GLY A 51 -6.38 -6.23 3.14
CA GLY A 51 -7.23 -6.63 4.27
C GLY A 51 -8.32 -7.61 3.87
N VAL A 52 -9.02 -7.38 2.76
CA VAL A 52 -10.05 -8.29 2.23
C VAL A 52 -9.44 -9.65 1.88
N TRP A 53 -8.29 -9.68 1.21
CA TRP A 53 -7.59 -10.94 0.91
C TRP A 53 -7.07 -11.64 2.17
N GLY A 54 -6.64 -10.89 3.19
CA GLY A 54 -6.31 -11.42 4.51
C GLY A 54 -7.51 -12.06 5.19
N LEU A 55 -8.70 -11.47 5.06
CA LEU A 55 -9.94 -12.06 5.58
C LEU A 55 -10.28 -13.36 4.84
N LEU A 56 -10.28 -13.33 3.51
CA LEU A 56 -10.54 -14.50 2.68
C LEU A 56 -9.55 -15.63 2.99
N ALA A 57 -8.28 -15.32 3.26
CA ALA A 57 -7.26 -16.31 3.59
C ALA A 57 -7.61 -17.17 4.82
N ARG A 58 -8.42 -16.64 5.74
CA ARG A 58 -8.90 -17.39 6.91
C ARG A 58 -9.92 -18.46 6.55
N GLU A 59 -10.71 -18.23 5.51
CA GLU A 59 -11.80 -19.11 5.08
C GLU A 59 -11.35 -20.12 4.01
N ILE A 60 -10.55 -19.65 3.04
CA ILE A 60 -10.14 -20.45 1.88
C ILE A 60 -8.62 -20.76 1.83
N GLY A 61 -7.89 -20.41 2.90
CA GLY A 61 -6.47 -20.71 3.07
C GLY A 61 -5.51 -19.65 2.51
N ALA A 62 -4.22 -19.81 2.80
CA ALA A 62 -3.19 -18.83 2.44
C ALA A 62 -2.82 -18.81 0.94
N LEU A 63 -3.10 -19.88 0.19
CA LEU A 63 -2.72 -19.99 -1.22
C LEU A 63 -3.43 -18.95 -2.11
N PRO A 64 -4.77 -18.78 -2.07
CA PRO A 64 -5.47 -17.71 -2.80
C PRO A 64 -4.92 -16.32 -2.51
N MET A 65 -4.58 -16.02 -1.26
CA MET A 65 -3.98 -14.74 -0.89
C MET A 65 -2.58 -14.56 -1.49
N GLY A 66 -1.75 -15.60 -1.48
CA GLY A 66 -0.43 -15.57 -2.13
C GLY A 66 -0.55 -15.31 -3.64
N LEU A 67 -1.53 -15.94 -4.30
CA LEU A 67 -1.82 -15.70 -5.71
C LEU A 67 -2.32 -14.28 -5.98
N ALA A 68 -3.19 -13.75 -5.11
CA ALA A 68 -3.67 -12.37 -5.20
C ALA A 68 -2.53 -11.36 -5.04
N PHE A 69 -1.64 -11.58 -4.07
CA PHE A 69 -0.45 -10.77 -3.89
C PHE A 69 0.47 -10.83 -5.11
N LEU A 70 0.69 -12.02 -5.68
CA LEU A 70 1.50 -12.18 -6.89
C LEU A 70 0.87 -11.47 -8.09
N ALA A 71 -0.43 -11.64 -8.30
CA ALA A 71 -1.16 -10.97 -9.38
C ALA A 71 -1.10 -9.44 -9.23
N PHE A 72 -1.27 -8.95 -8.00
CA PHE A 72 -1.11 -7.53 -7.69
C PHE A 72 0.33 -7.06 -7.95
N ALA A 73 1.34 -7.82 -7.53
CA ALA A 73 2.75 -7.45 -7.72
C ALA A 73 3.12 -7.37 -9.20
N VAL A 74 2.65 -8.32 -10.01
CA VAL A 74 2.81 -8.29 -11.47
C VAL A 74 2.09 -7.08 -12.06
N GLY A 75 0.83 -6.84 -11.69
CA GLY A 75 0.06 -5.68 -12.17
C GLY A 75 0.73 -4.34 -11.80
N ALA A 76 1.18 -4.19 -10.55
CA ALA A 76 1.88 -3.00 -10.08
C ALA A 76 3.22 -2.80 -10.79
N THR A 77 3.95 -3.88 -11.07
CA THR A 77 5.21 -3.82 -11.83
C THR A 77 4.99 -3.39 -13.27
N LEU A 78 3.99 -3.98 -13.94
CA LEU A 78 3.64 -3.63 -15.32
C LEU A 78 3.15 -2.18 -15.44
N PHE A 79 2.35 -1.73 -14.46
CA PHE A 79 1.90 -0.33 -14.38
C PHE A 79 3.10 0.62 -14.24
N ARG A 80 3.99 0.35 -13.27
CA ARG A 80 5.18 1.19 -13.03
C ARG A 80 6.18 1.17 -14.17
N TRP A 81 6.33 0.05 -14.86
CA TRP A 81 7.18 -0.02 -16.06
C TRP A 81 6.65 0.91 -17.15
N ARG A 82 5.34 0.87 -17.44
CA ARG A 82 4.74 1.78 -18.44
C ARG A 82 4.85 3.26 -18.08
N GLU A 83 4.81 3.56 -16.80
CA GLU A 83 4.95 4.92 -16.29
C GLU A 83 6.40 5.43 -16.35
N THR A 84 7.35 4.56 -15.99
CA THR A 84 8.79 4.86 -16.10
C THR A 84 9.19 5.18 -17.55
N GLU A 85 8.61 4.47 -18.53
CA GLU A 85 8.83 4.76 -19.96
C GLU A 85 8.29 6.13 -20.40
N ARG A 86 7.26 6.66 -19.71
CA ARG A 86 6.64 7.95 -20.04
C ARG A 86 7.33 9.12 -19.34
N GLU A 87 7.70 8.95 -18.08
CA GLU A 87 8.19 10.03 -17.21
C GLU A 87 9.72 10.05 -17.09
N GLY A 88 10.42 8.98 -17.50
CA GLY A 88 11.87 8.87 -17.35
C GLY A 88 12.33 8.77 -15.89
N THR A 89 11.42 8.52 -14.95
CA THR A 89 11.72 8.42 -13.52
C THR A 89 11.76 6.96 -13.05
N THR A 90 12.86 6.56 -12.41
CA THR A 90 13.01 5.20 -11.87
C THR A 90 12.62 5.17 -10.39
N GLY A 91 11.33 5.09 -10.09
CA GLY A 91 10.85 5.08 -8.70
C GLY A 91 10.59 3.68 -8.16
N MET A 92 11.62 2.88 -7.88
CA MET A 92 11.49 1.53 -7.29
C MET A 92 10.79 1.57 -5.92
N THR A 93 10.98 2.66 -5.17
CA THR A 93 10.34 2.91 -3.87
C THR A 93 8.81 2.94 -3.95
N THR A 94 8.22 3.38 -5.06
CA THR A 94 6.75 3.44 -5.21
C THR A 94 6.18 2.04 -5.42
N LEU A 95 6.88 1.20 -6.20
CA LEU A 95 6.52 -0.20 -6.35
C LEU A 95 6.56 -0.91 -4.99
N VAL A 96 7.65 -0.74 -4.25
CA VAL A 96 7.80 -1.33 -2.91
C VAL A 96 6.72 -0.81 -1.95
N ALA A 97 6.40 0.48 -1.99
CA ALA A 97 5.34 1.05 -1.16
C ALA A 97 3.97 0.40 -1.47
N MET A 98 3.62 0.22 -2.74
CA MET A 98 2.38 -0.44 -3.14
C MET A 98 2.31 -1.88 -2.60
N LEU A 99 3.38 -2.65 -2.75
CA LEU A 99 3.47 -4.02 -2.23
C LEU A 99 3.34 -4.06 -0.70
N LEU A 100 4.01 -3.14 -0.01
CA LEU A 100 3.92 -3.03 1.46
C LEU A 100 2.52 -2.67 1.91
N VAL A 101 1.83 -1.76 1.22
CA VAL A 101 0.47 -1.38 1.60
C VAL A 101 -0.50 -2.57 1.50
N PHE A 102 -0.37 -3.39 0.46
CA PHE A 102 -1.16 -4.63 0.36
C PHE A 102 -0.83 -5.59 1.51
N ALA A 103 0.47 -5.83 1.74
CA ALA A 103 0.91 -6.76 2.78
C ALA A 103 0.49 -6.30 4.18
N LEU A 104 0.58 -5.00 4.48
CA LEU A 104 0.18 -4.40 5.75
C LEU A 104 -1.34 -4.41 5.93
N GLY A 105 -2.10 -4.23 4.85
CA GLY A 105 -3.55 -4.43 4.87
C GLY A 105 -3.92 -5.85 5.29
N ALA A 106 -3.25 -6.85 4.72
CA ALA A 106 -3.46 -8.24 5.13
C ALA A 106 -2.98 -8.52 6.57
N LEU A 107 -1.86 -7.93 6.98
CA LEU A 107 -1.32 -8.03 8.34
C LEU A 107 -2.28 -7.43 9.38
N ALA A 108 -3.01 -6.35 9.04
CA ALA A 108 -4.01 -5.77 9.92
C ALA A 108 -5.15 -6.76 10.25
N VAL A 109 -5.46 -7.68 9.33
CA VAL A 109 -6.52 -8.69 9.50
C VAL A 109 -6.00 -10.00 10.09
N LEU A 110 -4.83 -10.46 9.65
CA LEU A 110 -4.26 -11.75 10.02
C LEU A 110 -3.37 -11.71 11.26
N GLY A 111 -2.79 -10.55 11.57
CA GLY A 111 -1.83 -10.36 12.66
C GLY A 111 -2.28 -9.35 13.70
N GLU A 112 -1.28 -8.79 14.40
CA GLU A 112 -1.48 -7.79 15.45
C GLU A 112 -1.71 -6.40 14.87
N MET A 113 -2.81 -5.77 15.26
CA MET A 113 -3.22 -4.45 14.75
C MET A 113 -2.17 -3.38 15.06
N ALA A 114 -1.58 -3.43 16.25
CA ALA A 114 -0.52 -2.51 16.66
C ALA A 114 0.72 -2.62 15.77
N VAL A 115 1.09 -3.83 15.36
CA VAL A 115 2.25 -4.07 14.50
C VAL A 115 1.98 -3.57 13.08
N ALA A 116 0.78 -3.84 12.54
CA ALA A 116 0.39 -3.33 11.23
C ALA A 116 0.37 -1.79 11.20
N ALA A 117 -0.19 -1.16 12.24
CA ALA A 117 -0.22 0.29 12.38
C ALA A 117 1.20 0.88 12.49
N ALA A 118 2.04 0.34 13.37
CA ALA A 118 3.41 0.82 13.57
C ALA A 118 4.25 0.69 12.29
N ALA A 119 4.14 -0.44 11.58
CA ALA A 119 4.82 -0.63 10.31
C ALA A 119 4.30 0.32 9.22
N GLY A 120 2.99 0.56 9.15
CA GLY A 120 2.41 1.57 8.25
C GLY A 120 2.95 2.98 8.49
N VAL A 121 3.05 3.39 9.76
CA VAL A 121 3.65 4.67 10.15
C VAL A 121 5.13 4.71 9.80
N ALA A 122 5.89 3.65 10.07
CA ALA A 122 7.30 3.56 9.73
C ALA A 122 7.53 3.69 8.22
N VAL A 123 6.70 3.05 7.40
CA VAL A 123 6.76 3.18 5.93
C VAL A 123 6.48 4.63 5.53
N ALA A 124 5.41 5.24 6.03
CA ALA A 124 5.09 6.64 5.72
C ALA A 124 6.23 7.59 6.13
N ALA A 125 6.84 7.38 7.30
CA ALA A 125 7.96 8.18 7.78
C ALA A 125 9.21 8.03 6.90
N LEU A 126 9.55 6.80 6.47
CA LEU A 126 10.67 6.56 5.56
C LEU A 126 10.48 7.23 4.20
N LEU A 127 9.26 7.23 3.68
CA LEU A 127 8.94 7.90 2.42
C LEU A 127 9.07 9.42 2.54
N ALA A 128 8.55 9.99 3.62
CA ALA A 128 8.66 11.41 3.91
C ALA A 128 10.12 11.87 4.10
N ALA A 129 10.97 11.02 4.70
CA ALA A 129 12.38 11.33 4.97
C ALA A 129 13.28 11.40 3.72
N LYS A 130 12.79 11.04 2.54
CA LYS A 130 13.60 10.93 1.30
C LYS A 130 14.40 12.19 0.97
N GLU A 131 13.86 13.40 1.19
CA GLU A 131 14.59 14.65 0.88
C GLU A 131 15.79 14.87 1.80
N TRP A 132 15.67 14.48 3.07
CA TRP A 132 16.72 14.63 4.07
C TRP A 132 17.81 13.59 3.88
N LEU A 133 17.43 12.37 3.48
CA LEU A 133 18.35 11.25 3.23
C LEU A 133 19.19 11.42 1.95
N HIS A 134 18.68 12.14 0.94
CA HIS A 134 19.46 12.45 -0.27
C HIS A 134 20.31 13.72 -0.16
N ALA A 135 20.21 14.47 0.95
CA ALA A 135 20.98 15.68 1.19
C ALA A 135 22.35 15.41 1.87
N TRP A 136 22.66 14.15 2.17
CA TRP A 136 23.96 13.66 2.66
C TRP A 136 24.71 12.92 1.56
#